data_AF-A0A4S2UUM1-F1
#
_entry.id   AF-A0A4S2UUM1-F1
#
_cell.length_a   1.000
_cell.length_b   1.000
_cell.length_c   1.000
_cell.angle_alpha   90.00
_cell.angle_beta   90.00
_cell.angle_gamma   90.00
#
_symmetry.space_group_name_H-M   'P 1'
#
loop_
_entity.id
_entity.type
_entity.pdbx_description
1 polymer ?
#
loop_
_entity_poly.entity_id
_entity_poly.type
_entity_poly.pdbx_seq_one_letter_code
_entity_poly.pdbx_strand_id
1 'polypeptide(L)'
;MSPRPNRPLKCLPSTPTGPSLAQPAPTGTGGGAPKGFAEGVPTAVRPDQHMRDGRYPIAWLTISAPRGAVPTVTSACACGRNRFAAGHRKALALIADHTRHRDLCPLRTHQEGAAV
;
A
#
# COMPACT_ATOMS: atom_id res chain seq x y z
N MET A 1 -21.71 -0.68 -36.16
CA MET A 1 -21.10 -0.03 -34.98
C MET A 1 -20.52 -1.12 -34.10
N SER A 2 -19.19 -1.27 -34.10
CA SER A 2 -18.49 -2.38 -33.45
C SER A 2 -18.14 -2.03 -31.99
N PRO A 3 -18.31 -2.94 -31.02
CA PRO A 3 -17.78 -2.74 -29.67
C PRO A 3 -16.26 -3.00 -29.67
N ARG A 4 -15.50 -2.09 -29.04
CA ARG A 4 -14.05 -2.20 -28.88
C ARG A 4 -13.71 -3.29 -27.86
N PRO A 5 -12.80 -4.24 -28.16
CA PRO A 5 -12.41 -5.27 -27.21
C PRO A 5 -11.50 -4.68 -26.11
N ASN A 6 -11.78 -5.12 -24.88
CA ASN A 6 -11.08 -4.75 -23.67
C ASN A 6 -9.61 -5.19 -23.72
N ARG A 7 -8.68 -4.32 -23.29
CA ARG A 7 -7.23 -4.54 -23.37
C ARG A 7 -6.79 -5.48 -22.23
N PRO A 8 -6.29 -6.70 -22.49
CA PRO A 8 -5.84 -7.58 -21.43
C PRO A 8 -4.50 -7.06 -20.88
N LEU A 9 -4.49 -6.72 -19.58
CA LEU A 9 -3.28 -6.39 -18.84
C LEU A 9 -2.46 -7.67 -18.63
N LYS A 10 -1.41 -7.82 -19.44
CA LYS A 10 -0.20 -8.67 -19.28
C LYS A 10 -0.43 -10.17 -18.99
N CYS A 11 -0.17 -10.98 -20.01
CA CYS A 11 -0.02 -12.43 -19.91
C CYS A 11 1.29 -12.79 -19.16
N LEU A 12 1.17 -13.53 -18.06
CA LEU A 12 2.27 -14.33 -17.50
C LEU A 12 2.50 -15.53 -18.44
N PRO A 13 3.74 -16.01 -18.66
CA PRO A 13 3.97 -17.19 -19.50
C PRO A 13 3.36 -18.43 -18.85
N SER A 14 2.62 -19.20 -19.64
CA SER A 14 1.98 -20.45 -19.20
C SER A 14 3.03 -21.53 -18.92
N THR A 15 2.88 -22.19 -17.77
CA THR A 15 3.61 -23.39 -17.38
C THR A 15 3.36 -24.51 -18.41
N PRO A 16 4.40 -25.15 -19.00
CA PRO A 16 4.20 -26.32 -19.82
C PRO A 16 3.98 -27.56 -18.94
N THR A 17 2.79 -28.16 -19.03
CA THR A 17 2.48 -29.50 -18.52
C THR A 17 2.78 -30.52 -19.62
N GLY A 18 3.81 -31.33 -19.41
CA GLY A 18 4.08 -32.53 -20.22
C GLY A 18 5.28 -33.29 -19.65
N PRO A 19 5.21 -34.62 -19.45
CA PRO A 19 6.34 -35.39 -18.96
C PRO A 19 7.29 -35.73 -20.12
N SER A 20 8.57 -35.41 -19.99
CA SER A 20 9.63 -35.89 -20.87
C SER A 20 10.63 -36.69 -20.06
N LEU A 21 10.78 -37.98 -20.36
CA LEU A 21 11.75 -38.91 -19.76
C LEU A 21 13.05 -38.97 -20.59
N ALA A 22 14.12 -39.40 -19.92
CA ALA A 22 15.51 -38.94 -20.03
C ALA A 22 16.39 -39.51 -21.18
N GLN A 23 17.54 -38.87 -21.44
CA GLN A 23 18.70 -39.50 -22.07
C GLN A 23 20.03 -39.15 -21.33
N PRO A 24 21.03 -40.06 -21.21
CA PRO A 24 22.11 -40.00 -20.20
C PRO A 24 23.35 -39.14 -20.54
N ALA A 25 24.16 -38.92 -19.50
CA ALA A 25 25.27 -37.96 -19.33
C ALA A 25 26.59 -38.26 -20.07
N PRO A 26 27.51 -37.26 -20.08
CA PRO A 26 28.83 -37.52 -19.54
C PRO A 26 29.25 -36.52 -18.44
N THR A 27 29.94 -37.07 -17.46
CA THR A 27 30.57 -36.39 -16.31
C THR A 27 31.63 -35.37 -16.73
N GLY A 28 31.48 -34.14 -16.25
CA GLY A 28 32.54 -33.14 -16.18
C GLY A 28 32.76 -32.72 -14.73
N THR A 29 33.87 -33.19 -14.16
CA THR A 29 34.44 -32.80 -12.87
C THR A 29 34.69 -31.29 -12.77
N GLY A 30 34.37 -30.66 -11.63
CA GLY A 30 34.93 -29.35 -11.26
C GLY A 30 34.01 -28.52 -10.36
N GLY A 31 34.44 -28.26 -9.12
CA GLY A 31 33.63 -27.68 -8.05
C GLY A 31 33.08 -26.28 -8.30
N GLY A 32 31.84 -26.05 -7.84
CA GLY A 32 31.21 -24.74 -7.75
C GLY A 32 31.24 -24.21 -6.31
N ALA A 33 31.90 -23.07 -6.11
CA ALA A 33 31.94 -22.34 -4.85
C ALA A 33 30.54 -21.94 -4.35
N PRO A 34 30.33 -21.77 -3.02
CA PRO A 34 29.03 -21.39 -2.48
C PRO A 34 28.58 -20.01 -2.99
N LYS A 35 27.32 -19.98 -3.41
CA LYS A 35 26.62 -18.82 -3.96
C LYS A 35 26.59 -17.69 -2.92
N GLY A 36 27.26 -16.58 -3.22
CA GLY A 36 27.30 -15.39 -2.36
C GLY A 36 25.89 -14.85 -2.08
N PHE A 37 25.60 -14.57 -0.81
CA PHE A 37 24.43 -13.83 -0.38
C PHE A 37 24.67 -12.35 -0.71
N ALA A 38 23.88 -11.78 -1.62
CA ALA A 38 23.89 -10.33 -1.82
C ALA A 38 23.24 -9.70 -0.59
N GLU A 39 24.04 -9.03 0.23
CA GLU A 39 23.57 -8.23 1.35
C GLU A 39 22.77 -7.05 0.78
N GLY A 40 21.45 -7.09 0.96
CA GLY A 40 20.56 -6.05 0.45
C GLY A 40 20.82 -4.73 1.16
N VAL A 41 21.01 -3.66 0.39
CA VAL A 41 21.14 -2.29 0.91
C VAL A 41 19.84 -1.95 1.68
N PRO A 42 19.93 -1.56 2.97
CA PRO A 42 18.80 -0.96 3.66
C PRO A 42 18.45 0.35 2.94
N THR A 43 17.39 0.35 2.15
CA THR A 43 16.78 1.61 1.73
C THR A 43 16.19 2.23 2.99
N ALA A 44 16.93 3.19 3.57
CA ALA A 44 16.34 4.12 4.51
C ALA A 44 15.19 4.81 3.74
N VAL A 45 13.96 4.42 4.06
CA VAL A 45 12.75 5.12 3.60
C VAL A 45 12.93 6.56 4.07
N ARG A 46 13.26 7.46 3.14
CA ARG A 46 13.30 8.88 3.44
C ARG A 46 11.94 9.25 4.02
N PRO A 47 11.87 9.99 5.14
CA PRO A 47 10.64 10.63 5.55
C PRO A 47 10.08 11.40 4.36
N ASP A 48 8.79 11.22 4.12
CA ASP A 48 8.09 11.75 2.98
C ASP A 48 8.42 13.25 2.78
N GLN A 49 8.88 13.60 1.58
CA GLN A 49 9.37 14.94 1.21
C GLN A 49 8.23 15.96 1.03
N HIS A 50 7.03 15.67 1.54
CA HIS A 50 5.83 16.52 1.43
C HIS A 50 5.89 17.85 2.23
N MET A 51 7.07 18.34 2.61
CA MET A 51 7.24 19.73 3.02
C MET A 51 7.59 20.60 1.80
N ARG A 52 6.60 21.24 1.15
CA ARG A 52 6.92 22.50 0.46
C ARG A 52 5.81 23.53 0.18
N ASP A 53 4.53 23.20 0.14
CA ASP A 53 3.53 24.17 -0.37
C ASP A 53 2.42 24.58 0.62
N GLY A 54 2.48 24.17 1.89
CA GLY A 54 1.48 24.52 2.92
C GLY A 54 0.08 23.90 2.70
N ARG A 55 -0.14 23.16 1.60
CA ARG A 55 -1.41 22.53 1.24
C ARG A 55 -1.41 21.00 1.39
N TYR A 56 -0.54 20.45 2.24
CA TYR A 56 -0.52 19.00 2.45
C TYR A 56 -1.73 18.60 3.32
N PRO A 57 -2.47 17.52 2.98
CA PRO A 57 -3.46 16.97 3.89
C PRO A 57 -2.82 16.71 5.25
N ILE A 58 -3.45 17.12 6.35
CA ILE A 58 -2.93 16.90 7.72
C ILE A 58 -3.65 15.75 8.45
N ALA A 59 -4.69 15.19 7.83
CA ALA A 59 -5.51 14.13 8.39
C ALA A 59 -5.78 13.06 7.31
N TRP A 60 -5.55 11.80 7.66
CA TRP A 60 -5.74 10.62 6.82
C TRP A 60 -6.77 9.69 7.42
N LEU A 61 -7.56 9.08 6.54
CA LEU A 61 -8.51 8.04 6.85
C LEU A 61 -8.26 6.87 5.90
N THR A 62 -7.85 5.73 6.45
CA THR A 62 -7.66 4.48 5.71
C THR A 62 -8.82 3.55 6.03
N ILE A 63 -9.51 3.06 5.00
CA ILE A 63 -10.61 2.10 5.13
C ILE A 63 -10.22 0.85 4.37
N SER A 64 -10.24 -0.30 5.04
CA SER A 64 -10.11 -1.61 4.41
C SER A 64 -11.39 -2.40 4.62
N ALA A 65 -12.08 -2.72 3.52
CA ALA A 65 -13.31 -3.51 3.55
C ALA A 65 -13.28 -4.61 2.47
N PRO A 66 -12.49 -5.68 2.67
CA PRO A 66 -12.50 -6.83 1.77
C PRO A 66 -13.88 -7.52 1.78
N ARG A 67 -14.26 -8.13 0.65
CA ARG A 67 -15.54 -8.87 0.57
C ARG A 67 -15.58 -10.00 1.59
N GLY A 68 -16.67 -10.06 2.37
CA GLY A 68 -16.88 -11.09 3.39
C GLY A 68 -16.04 -10.93 4.66
N ALA A 69 -15.23 -9.87 4.78
CA ALA A 69 -14.39 -9.61 5.94
C ALA A 69 -14.95 -8.49 6.82
N VAL A 70 -14.44 -8.42 8.05
CA VAL A 70 -14.74 -7.34 8.99
C VAL A 70 -14.03 -6.06 8.52
N PRO A 71 -14.75 -4.95 8.27
CA PRO A 71 -14.11 -3.72 7.83
C PRO A 71 -13.24 -3.15 8.94
N THR A 72 -12.11 -2.57 8.56
CA THR A 72 -11.22 -1.83 9.45
C THR A 72 -11.04 -0.40 8.98
N VAL A 73 -10.89 0.50 9.93
CA VAL A 73 -10.72 1.92 9.70
C VAL A 73 -9.62 2.44 10.61
N THR A 74 -8.68 3.18 10.04
CA THR A 74 -7.62 3.89 10.76
C THR A 74 -7.71 5.37 10.44
N SER A 75 -7.77 6.21 11.46
CA SER A 75 -7.75 7.67 11.34
C SER A 75 -6.49 8.20 11.99
N ALA A 76 -5.64 8.90 11.23
CA ALA A 76 -4.44 9.55 11.71
C ALA A 76 -4.49 11.06 11.40
N CYS A 77 -4.02 11.90 12.33
CA CYS A 77 -3.86 13.33 12.10
C CYS A 77 -2.54 13.82 12.68
N ALA A 78 -1.92 14.80 12.02
CA ALA A 78 -0.69 15.45 12.44
C ALA A 78 -0.78 16.09 13.84
N CYS A 79 -1.99 16.34 14.36
CA CYS A 79 -2.19 16.84 15.72
C CYS A 79 -1.94 15.78 16.82
N GLY A 80 -1.47 14.58 16.45
CA GLY A 80 -1.23 13.47 17.36
C GLY A 80 -2.41 12.50 17.52
N ARG A 81 -3.54 12.72 16.83
CA ARG A 81 -4.69 11.81 16.90
C ARG A 81 -4.43 10.58 16.05
N ASN A 82 -4.44 9.39 16.66
CA ASN A 82 -4.41 8.12 15.97
C ASN A 82 -5.49 7.20 16.56
N ARG A 83 -6.44 6.74 15.74
CA ARG A 83 -7.55 5.88 16.14
C ARG A 83 -7.74 4.74 15.16
N PHE A 84 -8.10 3.57 15.70
CA PHE A 84 -8.40 2.38 14.93
C PHE A 84 -9.77 1.82 15.34
N ALA A 85 -10.52 1.30 14.37
CA ALA A 85 -11.78 0.62 14.59
C ALA A 85 -11.90 -0.59 13.67
N ALA A 86 -12.47 -1.68 14.18
CA ALA A 86 -12.87 -2.84 13.40
C ALA A 86 -14.36 -3.13 13.59
N GLY A 87 -15.03 -3.55 12.52
CA GLY A 87 -16.45 -3.87 12.50
C GLY A 87 -17.32 -2.71 12.02
N HIS A 88 -18.40 -3.05 11.33
CA HIS A 88 -19.25 -2.11 10.59
C HIS A 88 -19.69 -0.88 11.40
N ARG A 89 -20.26 -1.08 12.59
CA ARG A 89 -20.75 0.04 13.43
C ARG A 89 -19.61 0.95 13.90
N LYS A 90 -18.50 0.36 14.36
CA LYS A 90 -17.35 1.12 14.86
C LYS A 90 -16.63 1.84 13.72
N ALA A 91 -16.55 1.21 12.55
CA ALA A 91 -16.02 1.81 11.33
C ALA A 91 -16.82 3.07 10.94
N LEU A 92 -18.14 2.98 10.85
CA LEU A 92 -19.00 4.15 10.56
C LEU A 92 -18.86 5.25 11.60
N ALA A 93 -18.82 4.89 12.89
CA ALA A 93 -18.62 5.85 13.96
C ALA A 93 -17.25 6.56 13.84
N LEU A 94 -16.18 5.82 13.53
CA LEU A 94 -14.85 6.39 13.36
C LEU A 94 -14.75 7.29 12.11
N ILE A 95 -15.47 6.96 11.04
CA ILE A 95 -15.56 7.82 9.84
C ILE A 95 -16.22 9.16 10.19
N ALA A 96 -17.37 9.14 10.89
CA ALA A 96 -18.06 10.37 11.30
C ALA A 96 -17.20 11.22 12.27
N ASP A 97 -16.55 10.55 13.22
CA ASP A 97 -15.63 11.15 14.18
C ASP A 97 -14.39 11.77 13.51
N HIS A 98 -13.86 11.14 12.46
CA HIS A 98 -12.78 11.69 11.64
C HIS A 98 -13.21 12.97 10.91
N THR A 99 -14.39 12.97 10.29
CA THR A 99 -14.93 14.16 9.60
C THR A 99 -15.09 15.33 10.58
N ARG A 100 -15.73 15.11 11.73
CA ARG A 100 -15.86 16.13 12.77
C ARG A 100 -14.51 16.63 13.26
N HIS A 101 -13.55 15.73 13.44
CA HIS A 101 -12.22 16.12 13.89
C HIS A 101 -11.51 16.99 12.88
N ARG A 102 -11.62 16.67 11.59
CA ARG A 102 -10.99 17.44 10.51
C ARG A 102 -11.38 18.92 10.58
N ASP A 103 -12.65 19.22 10.83
CA ASP A 103 -13.17 20.60 10.89
C ASP A 103 -12.77 21.33 12.18
N LEU A 104 -12.53 20.60 13.27
CA LEU A 104 -12.16 21.16 14.57
C LEU A 104 -10.65 21.08 14.85
N CYS A 105 -9.86 20.52 13.94
CA CYS A 105 -8.46 20.26 14.20
C CYS A 105 -7.70 21.60 14.26
N PRO A 106 -7.01 21.91 15.37
CA PRO A 106 -6.33 23.20 15.53
C PRO A 106 -5.25 23.44 14.48
N LEU A 107 -4.60 22.38 14.01
CA LEU A 107 -3.62 22.45 12.94
C LEU A 107 -4.25 22.78 11.57
N ARG A 108 -5.54 22.52 11.37
CA ARG A 108 -6.27 22.90 10.17
C ARG A 108 -6.82 24.32 10.28
N THR A 109 -7.49 24.62 11.39
CA THR A 109 -8.15 25.91 11.61
C THR A 109 -7.14 27.07 11.64
N HIS A 110 -5.91 26.82 12.12
CA HIS A 110 -4.84 27.82 12.09
C HIS A 110 -4.26 28.09 10.68
N GLN A 111 -4.37 27.14 9.74
CA GLN A 111 -3.91 27.33 8.36
C GLN A 111 -4.94 28.12 7.54
N GLU A 112 -6.23 27.93 7.80
CA GLU A 112 -7.33 28.63 7.11
C GLU A 112 -7.43 30.13 7.49
N GLY A 113 -6.71 30.58 8.54
CA GLY A 113 -6.62 31.98 8.97
C GLY A 113 -5.30 32.71 8.66
N ALA A 114 -4.34 32.05 8.01
CA ALA A 114 -3.00 32.58 7.76
C ALA A 114 -2.80 33.03 6.29
N ALA A 115 -3.81 33.65 5.69
CA ALA A 115 -3.68 34.38 4.43
C ALA A 115 -3.97 35.87 4.68
N VAL A 116 -2.91 36.65 4.92
CA VAL A 116 -2.92 38.13 4.88
C VAL A 116 -1.66 38.58 4.18
#